data_AF-A0A498NSA3-F1
#
_entry.id   AF-A0A498NSA3-F1
#
_cell.length_a   1.000
_cell.length_b   1.000
_cell.length_c   1.000
_cell.angle_alpha   90.00
_cell.angle_beta   90.00
_cell.angle_gamma   90.00
#
_symmetry.space_group_name_H-M   'P 1'
#
loop_
_entity.id
_entity.type
_entity.pdbx_description
1 polymer ?
#
loop_
_entity_poly.entity_id
_entity_poly.type
_entity_poly.pdbx_seq_one_letter_code
_entity_poly.pdbx_strand_id
1 'polypeptide(L)'
;MPLVKRSIEPRHLCHTALPHSIKNELECVTNISLANVIRQLSSLSKYAEDLFGELFNEAHSFSFRVNSLQERVDRLSISVTQLDPKEEELSLQDITMRKAFRSCTIQDQQLFERQSLPVPMQETYELCEQPPPLNILTPYRDDGKEGLKFYTNPSYFFDLWREKMLQDTEDKRKERRKQKVRGAGLH
;
A
#
# COMPACT_ATOMS: atom_id res chain seq x y z
N MET A 1 11.70 4.37 7.80
CA MET A 1 11.16 5.35 8.78
C MET A 1 9.73 4.95 9.08
N PRO A 2 9.31 4.74 10.34
CA PRO A 2 7.90 4.61 10.66
C PRO A 2 7.25 6.00 10.50
N LEU A 3 6.38 6.13 9.51
CA LEU A 3 5.55 7.33 9.36
C LEU A 3 4.45 7.26 10.42
N VAL A 4 4.28 8.34 11.18
CA VAL A 4 3.22 8.43 12.19
C VAL A 4 1.89 8.42 11.44
N LYS A 5 1.16 7.31 11.51
CA LYS A 5 -0.10 7.14 10.78
C LYS A 5 -1.17 8.13 11.24
N ARG A 6 -1.16 8.51 12.52
CA ARG A 6 -2.18 9.39 13.12
C ARG A 6 -1.57 10.20 14.26
N SER A 7 -1.93 11.47 14.40
CA SER A 7 -1.51 12.33 15.52
C SER A 7 -2.70 12.97 16.22
N ILE A 8 -2.60 13.09 17.55
CA ILE A 8 -3.61 13.76 18.37
C ILE A 8 -3.35 15.27 18.38
N GLU A 9 -4.41 16.05 18.19
CA GLU A 9 -4.36 17.52 18.20
C GLU A 9 -5.36 18.11 19.21
N PRO A 10 -5.04 19.24 19.87
CA PRO A 10 -3.76 19.96 19.82
C PRO A 10 -2.66 19.25 20.62
N ARG A 11 -1.38 19.32 20.19
CA ARG A 11 -0.27 18.67 20.94
C ARG A 11 0.08 19.39 22.25
N HIS A 12 -0.04 20.71 22.28
CA HIS A 12 0.25 21.54 23.44
C HIS A 12 -1.04 22.10 24.02
N LEU A 13 -1.21 21.99 25.34
CA LEU A 13 -2.43 22.42 26.02
C LEU A 13 -2.40 23.88 26.47
N CYS A 14 -1.23 24.40 26.84
CA CYS A 14 -1.10 25.69 27.55
C CYS A 14 0.16 26.50 27.21
N HIS A 15 0.74 26.36 26.02
CA HIS A 15 1.99 27.06 25.64
C HIS A 15 1.80 28.51 25.18
N THR A 16 0.56 29.03 25.13
CA THR A 16 0.27 30.37 24.60
C THR A 16 0.41 31.42 25.69
N ALA A 17 1.23 32.45 25.45
CA ALA A 17 1.35 33.60 26.34
C ALA A 17 0.00 34.35 26.42
N LEU A 18 -0.39 34.75 27.63
CA LEU A 18 -1.62 35.51 27.83
C LEU A 18 -1.43 37.01 27.50
N PRO A 19 -2.45 37.67 26.94
CA PRO A 19 -2.49 39.12 26.84
C PRO A 19 -2.40 39.79 28.22
N HIS A 20 -1.62 40.87 28.34
CA HIS A 20 -1.37 41.58 29.62
C HIS A 20 -2.61 42.28 30.20
N SER A 21 -3.73 42.28 29.47
CA SER A 21 -5.01 42.88 29.90
C SER A 21 -5.83 41.94 30.79
N ILE A 22 -5.45 40.68 30.95
CA ILE A 22 -6.21 39.68 31.70
C ILE A 22 -5.87 39.78 33.19
N LYS A 23 -6.87 40.06 34.01
CA LYS A 23 -6.70 40.14 35.48
C LYS A 23 -6.64 38.76 36.15
N ASN A 24 -7.45 37.82 35.69
CA ASN A 24 -7.53 36.45 36.25
C ASN A 24 -6.75 35.47 35.38
N GLU A 25 -5.43 35.62 35.34
CA GLU A 25 -4.56 34.84 34.45
C GLU A 25 -4.67 33.32 34.69
N LEU A 26 -4.68 32.89 35.96
CA LEU A 26 -4.74 31.46 36.30
C LEU A 26 -6.07 30.82 35.86
N GLU A 27 -7.20 31.50 36.05
CA GLU A 27 -8.51 31.02 35.58
C GLU A 27 -8.55 30.95 34.05
N CYS A 28 -7.92 31.92 33.37
CA CYS A 28 -7.84 31.93 31.92
C CYS A 28 -7.00 30.75 31.39
N VAL A 29 -5.79 30.54 31.93
CA VAL A 29 -4.92 29.43 31.52
C VAL A 29 -5.59 28.09 31.80
N THR A 30 -6.20 27.91 32.98
CA THR A 30 -6.87 26.64 33.33
C THR A 30 -8.05 26.37 32.40
N ASN A 31 -8.88 27.37 32.07
CA ASN A 31 -10.00 27.20 31.15
C ASN A 31 -9.53 26.89 29.71
N ILE A 32 -8.48 27.58 29.21
CA ILE A 32 -7.89 27.27 27.90
C ILE A 32 -7.32 25.85 27.87
N SER A 33 -6.63 25.45 28.94
CA SER A 33 -6.07 24.11 29.08
C SER A 33 -7.17 23.04 29.04
N LEU A 34 -8.25 23.24 29.80
CA LEU A 34 -9.40 22.32 29.81
C LEU A 34 -10.10 22.26 28.44
N ALA A 35 -10.31 23.40 27.78
CA ALA A 35 -10.87 23.42 26.42
C ALA A 35 -9.98 22.65 25.43
N ASN A 36 -8.66 22.76 25.55
CA ASN A 36 -7.72 22.02 24.70
C ASN A 36 -7.65 20.52 25.05
N VAL A 37 -7.85 20.13 26.31
CA VAL A 37 -8.03 18.72 26.71
C VAL A 37 -9.28 18.15 26.06
N ILE A 38 -10.40 18.88 26.08
CA ILE A 38 -11.63 18.46 25.41
C ILE A 38 -11.42 18.28 23.90
N ARG A 39 -10.66 19.19 23.26
CA ARG A 39 -10.28 19.04 21.84
C ARG A 39 -9.39 17.82 21.59
N GLN A 40 -8.40 17.56 22.44
CA GLN A 40 -7.57 16.36 22.35
C GLN A 40 -8.41 15.09 22.45
N LEU A 41 -9.37 15.04 23.38
CA LEU A 41 -10.29 13.91 23.51
C LEU A 41 -11.16 13.74 22.27
N SER A 42 -11.62 14.83 21.64
CA SER A 42 -12.34 14.77 20.37
C SER A 42 -11.47 14.22 19.24
N SER A 43 -10.22 14.67 19.12
CA SER A 43 -9.24 14.14 18.16
C SER A 43 -8.95 12.65 18.39
N LEU A 44 -8.83 12.23 19.66
CA LEU A 44 -8.66 10.84 20.04
C LEU A 44 -9.88 9.97 19.68
N SER A 45 -11.10 10.49 19.84
CA SER A 45 -12.31 9.79 19.41
C SER A 45 -12.35 9.54 17.91
N LYS A 46 -11.97 10.54 17.08
CA LYS A 46 -11.82 10.36 15.63
C LYS A 46 -10.79 9.26 15.32
N TYR A 47 -9.63 9.29 15.99
CA TYR A 47 -8.59 8.25 15.84
C TYR A 47 -9.14 6.86 16.15
N ALA A 48 -9.90 6.73 17.24
CA ALA A 48 -10.45 5.46 17.68
C ALA A 48 -11.47 4.92 16.65
N GLU A 49 -12.34 5.79 16.14
CA GLU A 49 -13.27 5.47 15.05
C GLU A 49 -12.53 4.95 13.81
N ASP A 50 -11.51 5.67 13.34
CA ASP A 50 -10.73 5.27 12.16
C ASP A 50 -10.05 3.90 12.37
N LEU A 51 -9.49 3.67 13.56
CA LEU A 51 -8.82 2.41 13.88
C LEU A 51 -9.81 1.25 13.92
N PHE A 52 -10.93 1.41 14.61
CA PHE A 52 -11.95 0.36 14.70
C PHE A 52 -12.67 0.15 13.37
N GLY A 53 -12.84 1.20 12.57
CA GLY A 53 -13.37 1.11 11.21
C GLY A 53 -12.49 0.28 10.28
N GLU A 54 -11.17 0.50 10.31
CA GLU A 54 -10.20 -0.31 9.54
C GLU A 54 -10.27 -1.79 9.94
N LEU A 55 -10.24 -2.08 11.25
CA LEU A 55 -10.31 -3.45 11.76
C LEU A 55 -11.65 -4.11 11.42
N PHE A 56 -12.75 -3.36 11.53
CA PHE A 56 -14.08 -3.83 11.19
C PHE A 56 -14.17 -4.20 9.70
N ASN A 57 -13.66 -3.36 8.80
CA ASN A 57 -13.68 -3.63 7.37
C ASN A 57 -12.91 -4.90 7.00
N GLU A 58 -11.75 -5.12 7.63
CA GLU A 58 -10.95 -6.32 7.43
C GLU A 58 -11.66 -7.58 7.96
N ALA A 59 -12.20 -7.50 9.19
CA ALA A 59 -12.97 -8.59 9.79
C ALA A 59 -14.25 -8.91 8.98
N HIS A 60 -14.89 -7.89 8.43
CA HIS A 60 -16.08 -8.03 7.59
C HIS A 60 -15.75 -8.74 6.26
N SER A 61 -14.66 -8.35 5.61
CA SER A 61 -14.14 -9.04 4.42
C SER A 61 -13.79 -10.50 4.72
N PHE A 62 -13.18 -10.77 5.88
CA PHE A 62 -12.91 -12.12 6.34
C PHE A 62 -14.20 -12.93 6.55
N SER A 63 -15.24 -12.34 7.16
CA SER A 63 -16.52 -12.99 7.38
C SER A 63 -17.18 -13.45 6.07
N PHE A 64 -17.17 -12.62 5.02
CA PHE A 64 -17.67 -13.03 3.70
C PHE A 64 -16.92 -14.24 3.14
N ARG A 65 -15.59 -14.25 3.26
CA ARG A 65 -14.75 -15.36 2.80
C ARG A 65 -15.04 -16.63 3.57
N VAL A 66 -15.22 -16.54 4.90
CA VAL A 66 -15.56 -17.68 5.76
C VAL A 66 -16.92 -18.25 5.39
N ASN A 67 -17.95 -17.42 5.22
CA ASN A 67 -19.29 -17.89 4.87
C ASN A 67 -19.29 -18.59 3.50
N SER A 68 -18.63 -17.99 2.50
CA SER A 68 -18.50 -18.60 1.17
C SER A 68 -17.73 -19.92 1.22
N LEU A 69 -16.67 -19.99 2.03
CA LEU A 69 -15.90 -21.22 2.21
C LEU A 69 -16.70 -22.29 2.94
N GLN A 70 -17.47 -21.93 3.97
CA GLN A 70 -18.29 -22.86 4.74
C GLN A 70 -19.32 -23.55 3.84
N GLU A 71 -20.06 -22.78 3.03
CA GLU A 71 -21.02 -23.38 2.08
C GLU A 71 -20.35 -24.35 1.10
N ARG A 72 -19.13 -24.02 0.65
CA ARG A 72 -18.36 -24.91 -0.25
C ARG A 72 -17.92 -26.18 0.46
N VAL A 73 -17.50 -26.08 1.72
CA VAL A 73 -17.11 -27.23 2.56
C VAL A 73 -18.32 -28.14 2.79
N ASP A 74 -19.49 -27.58 3.09
CA ASP A 74 -20.71 -28.36 3.34
C ASP A 74 -21.14 -29.15 2.10
N ARG A 75 -21.15 -28.50 0.92
CA ARG A 75 -21.45 -29.17 -0.35
C ARG A 75 -20.42 -30.24 -0.68
N LEU A 76 -19.13 -29.94 -0.49
CA LEU A 76 -18.05 -30.89 -0.74
C LEU A 76 -18.16 -32.12 0.19
N SER A 77 -18.52 -31.91 1.46
CA SER A 77 -18.72 -32.98 2.43
C SER A 77 -19.80 -33.97 1.97
N ILE A 78 -20.93 -33.45 1.46
CA ILE A 78 -21.99 -34.27 0.87
C ILE A 78 -21.48 -35.02 -0.37
N SER A 79 -20.82 -34.32 -1.31
CA SER A 79 -20.31 -34.93 -2.55
C SER A 79 -19.30 -36.04 -2.28
N VAL A 80 -18.39 -35.86 -1.32
CA VAL A 80 -17.38 -36.87 -0.95
C VAL A 80 -18.03 -38.09 -0.30
N THR A 81 -19.07 -37.90 0.51
CA THR A 81 -19.77 -39.01 1.18
C THR A 81 -20.55 -39.89 0.20
N GLN A 82 -20.94 -39.34 -0.96
CA GLN A 82 -21.69 -40.05 -2.00
C GLN A 82 -20.79 -40.80 -3.00
N LEU A 83 -19.46 -40.71 -2.88
CA LEU A 83 -18.55 -41.44 -3.78
C LEU A 83 -18.59 -42.94 -3.49
N ASP A 84 -18.83 -43.75 -4.52
CA ASP A 84 -18.69 -45.21 -4.47
C ASP A 84 -17.40 -45.64 -5.19
N PRO A 85 -16.37 -46.11 -4.45
CA PRO A 85 -15.13 -46.57 -5.04
C PRO A 85 -15.28 -47.78 -5.98
N LYS A 86 -16.40 -48.51 -5.92
CA LYS A 86 -16.66 -49.66 -6.81
C LYS A 86 -17.20 -49.24 -8.17
N GLU A 87 -17.82 -48.07 -8.26
CA GLU A 87 -18.38 -47.52 -9.51
C GLU A 87 -17.46 -46.48 -10.18
N GLU A 88 -16.42 -46.00 -9.48
CA GLU A 88 -15.50 -44.99 -10.02
C GLU A 88 -14.53 -45.57 -11.07
N GLU A 89 -14.76 -45.26 -12.34
CA GLU A 89 -13.89 -45.64 -13.46
C GLU A 89 -12.82 -44.59 -13.77
N LEU A 90 -11.58 -45.04 -14.01
CA LEU A 90 -10.48 -44.17 -14.41
C LEU A 90 -10.44 -43.98 -15.93
N SER A 91 -10.41 -42.73 -16.39
CA SER A 91 -10.33 -42.40 -17.82
C SER A 91 -8.97 -41.83 -18.22
N LEU A 92 -8.31 -42.45 -19.20
CA LEU A 92 -7.08 -41.91 -19.81
C LEU A 92 -7.32 -40.60 -20.60
N GLN A 93 -8.59 -40.28 -20.88
CA GLN A 93 -8.95 -39.00 -21.48
C GLN A 93 -8.63 -37.83 -20.54
N ASP A 94 -8.60 -38.05 -19.22
CA ASP A 94 -8.28 -37.00 -18.25
C ASP A 94 -6.83 -36.52 -18.38
N ILE A 95 -5.92 -37.39 -18.82
CA ILE A 95 -4.51 -37.06 -19.04
C ILE A 95 -4.32 -36.25 -20.32
N THR A 96 -5.10 -36.58 -21.37
CA THR A 96 -4.85 -36.10 -22.73
C THR A 96 -5.79 -34.97 -23.16
N MET A 97 -7.02 -34.95 -22.65
CA MET A 97 -8.10 -34.05 -23.07
C MET A 97 -8.49 -33.03 -22.00
N ARG A 98 -8.16 -33.26 -20.72
CA ARG A 98 -8.42 -32.30 -19.63
C ARG A 98 -7.14 -31.55 -19.24
N LYS A 99 -7.29 -30.27 -18.89
CA LYS A 99 -6.18 -29.49 -18.33
C LYS A 99 -5.93 -29.94 -16.89
N ALA A 100 -4.67 -30.08 -16.53
CA ALA A 100 -4.29 -30.34 -15.15
C ALA A 100 -4.73 -29.21 -14.21
N PHE A 101 -5.04 -29.57 -12.97
CA PHE A 101 -5.33 -28.60 -11.91
C PHE A 101 -4.18 -27.59 -11.75
N ARG A 102 -4.54 -26.34 -11.46
CA ARG A 102 -3.62 -25.25 -11.15
C ARG A 102 -4.14 -24.52 -9.93
N SER A 103 -3.27 -24.34 -8.94
CA SER A 103 -3.52 -23.51 -7.77
C SER A 103 -3.43 -22.03 -8.14
N CYS A 104 -3.93 -21.17 -7.26
CA CYS A 104 -3.76 -19.72 -7.36
C CYS A 104 -2.27 -19.34 -7.29
N THR A 105 -1.82 -18.44 -8.15
CA THR A 105 -0.43 -17.91 -8.19
C THR A 105 -0.39 -16.38 -8.13
N ILE A 106 -1.43 -15.75 -7.57
CA ILE A 106 -1.48 -14.29 -7.37
C ILE A 106 -0.36 -13.89 -6.41
N GLN A 107 0.34 -12.79 -6.74
CA GLN A 107 1.39 -12.20 -5.92
C GLN A 107 1.14 -10.70 -5.81
N ASP A 108 0.99 -10.21 -4.57
CA ASP A 108 0.83 -8.79 -4.31
C ASP A 108 2.18 -8.08 -4.49
N GLN A 109 2.17 -6.99 -5.26
CA GLN A 109 3.33 -6.18 -5.57
C GLN A 109 2.91 -4.70 -5.56
N GLN A 110 3.88 -3.78 -5.60
CA GLN A 110 3.61 -2.33 -5.59
C GLN A 110 2.75 -1.88 -4.39
N LEU A 111 3.09 -2.36 -3.19
CA LEU A 111 2.28 -2.14 -1.97
C LEU A 111 2.18 -0.68 -1.52
N PHE A 112 3.04 0.21 -2.03
CA PHE A 112 3.15 1.61 -1.62
C PHE A 112 2.71 2.59 -2.71
N GLU A 113 1.77 2.18 -3.56
CA GLU A 113 1.14 3.10 -4.51
C GLU A 113 0.26 4.14 -3.79
N ARG A 114 -0.03 5.27 -4.45
CA ARG A 114 -0.75 6.38 -3.82
C ARG A 114 -2.12 5.96 -3.29
N GLN A 115 -2.80 5.03 -3.96
CA GLN A 115 -4.13 4.55 -3.57
C GLN A 115 -4.12 3.62 -2.35
N SER A 116 -2.97 3.04 -1.98
CA SER A 116 -2.86 2.28 -0.73
C SER A 116 -2.57 3.17 0.48
N LEU A 117 -2.42 4.48 0.27
CA LEU A 117 -2.17 5.43 1.34
C LEU A 117 -3.39 5.50 2.28
N PRO A 118 -3.21 5.26 3.59
CA PRO A 118 -4.32 5.35 4.54
C PRO A 118 -4.90 6.76 4.62
N VAL A 119 -6.22 6.86 4.82
CA VAL A 119 -6.96 8.13 4.90
C VAL A 119 -6.31 9.15 5.84
N PRO A 120 -5.89 8.79 7.09
CA PRO A 120 -5.28 9.79 7.98
C PRO A 120 -3.96 10.38 7.45
N MET A 121 -3.19 9.58 6.70
CA MET A 121 -1.96 10.06 6.07
C MET A 121 -2.26 10.91 4.83
N GLN A 122 -3.32 10.58 4.09
CA GLN A 122 -3.79 11.39 2.97
C GLN A 122 -4.27 12.78 3.45
N GLU A 123 -5.03 12.86 4.54
CA GLU A 123 -5.42 14.14 5.17
C GLU A 123 -4.19 14.99 5.54
N THR A 124 -3.17 14.37 6.15
CA THR A 124 -1.91 15.06 6.50
C THR A 124 -1.14 15.50 5.26
N TYR A 125 -1.14 14.69 4.21
CA TYR A 125 -0.48 15.00 2.94
C TYR A 125 -1.13 16.21 2.25
N GLU A 126 -2.45 16.36 2.33
CA GLU A 126 -3.19 17.47 1.72
C GLU A 126 -2.91 18.83 2.38
N LEU A 127 -2.50 18.83 3.66
CA LEU A 127 -2.06 20.02 4.38
C LEU A 127 -0.63 20.45 4.00
N CYS A 128 0.15 19.57 3.36
CA CYS A 128 1.52 19.87 2.97
C CYS A 128 1.55 20.82 1.75
N GLU A 129 2.63 21.60 1.63
CA GLU A 129 2.82 22.48 0.48
C GLU A 129 2.93 21.68 -0.82
N GLN A 130 2.11 22.07 -1.80
CA GLN A 130 2.14 21.46 -3.13
C GLN A 130 3.30 22.02 -3.94
N PRO A 131 3.87 21.25 -4.88
CA PRO A 131 4.92 21.77 -5.75
C PRO A 131 4.39 22.92 -6.62
N PRO A 132 5.26 23.82 -7.08
CA PRO A 132 4.87 24.86 -8.02
C PRO A 132 4.15 24.27 -9.25
N PRO A 133 3.14 24.96 -9.82
CA PRO A 133 2.32 24.42 -10.89
C PRO A 133 3.03 24.43 -12.25
N LEU A 134 4.23 23.83 -12.34
CA LEU A 134 5.09 23.86 -13.53
C LEU A 134 4.49 23.14 -14.75
N ASN A 135 3.48 22.30 -14.53
CA ASN A 135 2.77 21.64 -15.63
C ASN A 135 2.00 22.62 -16.54
N ILE A 136 1.72 23.85 -16.09
CA ILE A 136 1.16 24.90 -16.96
C ILE A 136 2.10 25.29 -18.10
N LEU A 137 3.41 25.04 -17.92
CA LEU A 137 4.44 25.35 -18.91
C LEU A 137 4.71 24.18 -19.87
N THR A 138 4.17 22.99 -19.60
CA THR A 138 4.36 21.78 -20.42
C THR A 138 4.01 21.98 -21.89
N PRO A 139 2.89 22.67 -22.27
CA PRO A 139 2.55 22.88 -23.68
C PRO A 139 3.55 23.71 -24.49
N TYR A 140 4.44 24.46 -23.81
CA TYR A 140 5.44 25.33 -24.45
C TYR A 140 6.81 24.67 -24.58
N ARG A 141 6.93 23.37 -24.28
CA ARG A 141 8.19 22.64 -24.34
C ARG A 141 8.36 21.92 -25.68
N ASP A 142 9.56 22.02 -26.25
CA ASP A 142 9.89 21.36 -27.51
C ASP A 142 10.13 19.85 -27.38
N ASP A 143 10.48 19.37 -26.18
CA ASP A 143 10.84 17.96 -25.93
C ASP A 143 9.64 17.05 -25.60
N GLY A 144 8.43 17.62 -25.53
CA GLY A 144 7.19 16.90 -25.21
C GLY A 144 7.15 16.30 -23.79
N LYS A 145 8.06 16.69 -22.90
CA LYS A 145 8.13 16.16 -21.52
C LYS A 145 7.31 17.01 -20.56
N GLU A 146 6.78 16.38 -19.51
CA GLU A 146 6.07 17.09 -18.44
C GLU A 146 7.02 18.03 -17.66
N GLY A 147 6.65 19.30 -17.52
CA GLY A 147 7.45 20.29 -16.81
C GLY A 147 7.72 19.93 -15.35
N LEU A 148 6.73 19.36 -14.64
CA LEU A 148 6.89 19.00 -13.23
C LEU A 148 7.94 17.91 -13.01
N LYS A 149 8.17 17.00 -13.97
CA LYS A 149 9.19 15.94 -13.86
C LYS A 149 10.63 16.46 -13.78
N PHE A 150 10.86 17.72 -14.17
CA PHE A 150 12.16 18.38 -13.98
C PHE A 150 12.34 18.95 -12.56
N TYR A 151 11.25 19.09 -11.80
CA TYR A 151 11.28 19.52 -10.39
C TYR A 151 11.18 18.34 -9.45
N THR A 152 10.24 17.42 -9.69
CA THR A 152 10.04 16.19 -8.91
C THR A 152 9.59 15.05 -9.81
N ASN A 153 10.26 13.91 -9.73
CA ASN A 153 9.95 12.72 -10.52
C ASN A 153 9.96 11.46 -9.65
N PRO A 154 8.80 11.01 -9.14
CA PRO A 154 8.73 9.81 -8.30
C PRO A 154 9.14 8.52 -9.01
N SER A 155 8.98 8.42 -10.34
CA SER A 155 9.35 7.20 -11.09
C SER A 155 10.85 7.06 -11.31
N TYR A 156 11.62 8.13 -11.09
CA TYR A 156 13.05 8.21 -11.39
C TYR A 156 13.86 7.03 -10.80
N PHE A 157 13.59 6.67 -9.55
CA PHE A 157 14.29 5.56 -8.90
C PHE A 157 14.06 4.22 -9.60
N PHE A 158 12.81 3.94 -9.97
CA PHE A 158 12.47 2.71 -10.66
C PHE A 158 13.01 2.71 -12.09
N ASP A 159 12.91 3.83 -12.81
CA ASP A 159 13.41 3.96 -14.18
C ASP A 159 14.92 3.70 -14.25
N LEU A 160 15.71 4.32 -13.35
CA LEU A 160 17.15 4.14 -13.28
C LEU A 160 17.54 2.71 -12.86
N TRP A 161 16.82 2.14 -11.90
CA TRP A 161 17.02 0.76 -11.48
C TRP A 161 16.75 -0.22 -12.64
N ARG A 162 15.64 -0.05 -13.36
CA ARG A 162 15.27 -0.88 -14.51
C ARG A 162 16.34 -0.82 -15.59
N GLU A 163 16.80 0.37 -15.94
CA GLU A 163 17.88 0.58 -16.91
C GLU A 163 19.16 -0.16 -16.48
N LYS A 164 19.57 0.00 -15.22
CA LYS A 164 20.74 -0.68 -14.68
C LYS A 164 20.60 -2.21 -14.72
N MET A 165 19.45 -2.76 -14.37
CA MET A 165 19.23 -4.22 -14.40
C MET A 165 19.31 -4.81 -15.81
N LEU A 166 18.77 -4.10 -16.81
CA LEU A 166 18.88 -4.50 -18.22
C LEU A 166 20.34 -4.48 -18.69
N GLN A 167 21.07 -3.41 -18.35
CA GLN A 167 22.49 -3.29 -18.68
C GLN A 167 23.34 -4.40 -18.04
N ASP A 168 23.18 -4.61 -16.72
CA ASP A 168 23.89 -5.65 -15.97
C ASP A 168 23.59 -7.05 -16.53
N THR A 169 22.36 -7.29 -17.00
CA THR A 169 21.95 -8.56 -17.64
C THR A 169 22.68 -8.80 -18.95
N GLU A 170 22.75 -7.79 -19.82
CA GLU A 170 23.44 -7.90 -21.10
C GLU A 170 24.96 -8.02 -20.93
N ASP A 171 25.55 -7.33 -19.96
CA ASP A 171 26.97 -7.45 -19.66
C ASP A 171 27.31 -8.85 -19.14
N LYS A 172 26.48 -9.41 -18.26
CA LYS A 172 26.64 -10.79 -17.78
C LYS A 172 26.51 -11.81 -18.92
N ARG A 173 25.61 -11.57 -19.87
CA ARG A 173 25.42 -12.42 -21.06
C ARG A 173 26.66 -12.37 -21.98
N LYS A 174 27.21 -11.19 -22.24
CA LYS A 174 28.42 -11.00 -23.05
C LYS A 174 29.64 -11.64 -22.39
N GLU A 175 29.80 -11.48 -21.08
CA GLU A 175 30.91 -12.08 -20.33
C GLU A 175 30.87 -13.62 -20.40
N ARG A 176 29.69 -14.23 -20.22
CA ARG A 176 29.53 -15.70 -20.38
C ARG A 176 29.90 -16.18 -21.79
N ARG A 177 29.59 -15.40 -22.84
CA ARG A 177 30.00 -15.71 -24.22
C ARG A 177 31.52 -15.66 -24.37
N LYS A 178 32.17 -14.62 -23.84
CA LYS A 178 33.65 -14.48 -23.87
C LYS A 178 34.35 -15.64 -23.16
N GLN A 179 33.86 -16.04 -21.98
CA GLN A 179 34.40 -17.18 -21.23
C GLN A 179 34.24 -18.50 -21.98
N LYS A 180 33.09 -18.75 -22.61
CA LYS A 180 32.89 -19.95 -23.45
C LYS A 180 33.85 -20.01 -24.64
N VAL A 181 34.07 -18.89 -25.33
CA VAL A 181 35.00 -18.82 -26.46
C VAL A 181 36.45 -19.05 -26.00
N ARG A 182 36.85 -18.47 -24.86
CA ARG A 182 38.19 -18.69 -24.29
C ARG A 182 38.41 -20.12 -23.80
N GLY A 183 37.39 -20.77 -23.23
CA GLY A 183 37.46 -22.16 -22.79
C GLY A 183 37.50 -23.18 -23.93
N ALA A 184 36.94 -22.85 -25.09
CA ALA A 184 36.96 -23.72 -26.27
C ALA A 184 38.30 -23.71 -27.04
N GLY A 185 39.20 -22.76 -26.76
CA GLY A 185 40.54 -22.66 -27.36
C GLY A 185 41.66 -23.35 -26.57
N LEU A 186 41.32 -24.12 -25.52
CA LEU A 186 42.24 -24.83 -24.63
C LEU A 186 42.17 -26.36 -24.77
N HIS A 187 41.55 -26.86 -25.85
CA HIS A 187 41.53 -28.27 -26.23
C HIS A 187 42.04 -28.48 -27.65
#